data_AF-A0A2E3N0A4-F1
#
_entry.id   AF-A0A2E3N0A4-F1
#
_cell.length_a   1.000
_cell.length_b   1.000
_cell.length_c   1.000
_cell.angle_alpha   90.00
_cell.angle_beta   90.00
_cell.angle_gamma   90.00
#
_symmetry.space_group_name_H-M   'P 1'
#
loop_
_entity.id
_entity.type
_entity.pdbx_description
1 polymer ?
#
loop_
_entity_poly.entity_id
_entity_poly.type
_entity_poly.pdbx_seq_one_letter_code
_entity_poly.pdbx_strand_id
1 'polypeptide(L)'
;MTNNISTLLKKYSVPALFFIIGLVVFIIGITNNQSGMFMISSILLFLAGGLSVVFSSGNLQNKMLYVFGALSGIAGITTIIISYISVNDTLTYEKNYKACKDLAKQNLQDIRYIQKEYKNKTGRYLSDWESFEDFIKNGTVPFVESQGIVPDRRINSKENKYLYTGNPPIDNNMTENEAYRLSKWIEGPNYMSDFYNFKRDTIQVSLMEHKFGGKSYKESRIKAGFHSFHPDSLKYIPFTAMSKEWNLQTVDSIKIGDNYFPAIKVSGEIPFANVKGKNGNREEMYFGSLTTNDTEGSWEVE
;
A
#
# COMPACT_ATOMS: atom_id res chain seq x y z
N MET A 1 44.74 -35.33 49.72
CA MET A 1 44.31 -33.91 49.61
C MET A 1 43.37 -33.61 48.43
N THR A 2 43.11 -34.56 47.52
CA THR A 2 42.30 -34.35 46.29
C THR A 2 40.77 -34.38 46.50
N ASN A 3 40.28 -34.91 47.62
CA ASN A 3 38.83 -35.06 47.84
C ASN A 3 38.08 -33.74 48.07
N ASN A 4 38.70 -32.71 48.64
CA ASN A 4 38.01 -31.45 48.95
C ASN A 4 37.85 -30.54 47.72
N ILE A 5 38.77 -30.60 46.76
CA ILE A 5 38.68 -29.81 45.53
C ILE A 5 37.60 -30.39 44.63
N SER A 6 37.55 -31.73 44.47
CA SER A 6 36.53 -32.40 43.67
C SER A 6 35.11 -32.16 44.19
N THR A 7 34.91 -32.16 45.51
CA THR A 7 33.60 -31.89 46.12
C THR A 7 33.18 -30.43 45.98
N LEU A 8 34.10 -29.47 46.14
CA LEU A 8 33.84 -28.05 45.88
C LEU A 8 33.49 -27.80 44.40
N LEU A 9 34.23 -28.40 43.47
CA LEU A 9 34.01 -28.23 42.03
C LEU A 9 32.64 -28.77 41.60
N LYS A 10 32.24 -29.95 42.10
CA LYS A 10 30.89 -30.50 41.86
C LYS A 10 29.79 -29.63 42.47
N LYS A 11 30.04 -29.03 43.63
CA LYS A 11 29.07 -28.22 44.38
C LYS A 11 28.81 -26.84 43.75
N TYR A 12 29.84 -26.21 43.17
CA TYR A 12 29.75 -24.83 42.66
C TYR A 12 29.87 -24.68 41.13
N SER A 13 30.26 -25.71 40.39
CA SER A 13 30.49 -25.62 38.93
C SER A 13 29.30 -25.03 38.17
N VAL A 14 28.10 -25.61 38.35
CA VAL A 14 26.89 -25.17 37.64
C VAL A 14 26.45 -23.76 38.09
N PRO A 15 26.32 -23.45 39.39
CA PRO A 15 26.01 -22.09 39.85
C PRO A 15 27.01 -21.02 39.38
N ALA A 16 28.31 -21.31 39.47
CA ALA A 16 29.35 -20.37 39.05
C ALA A 16 29.32 -20.14 37.54
N LEU A 17 29.05 -21.18 36.73
CA LEU A 17 28.87 -21.06 35.29
C LEU A 17 27.72 -20.11 34.95
N PHE A 18 26.54 -20.29 35.56
CA PHE A 18 25.38 -19.41 35.34
C PHE A 18 25.64 -17.97 35.77
N PHE A 19 26.35 -17.77 36.89
CA PHE A 19 26.75 -16.44 37.34
C PHE A 19 27.67 -15.74 36.33
N ILE A 20 28.68 -16.45 35.83
CA ILE A 20 29.62 -15.92 34.83
C ILE A 20 28.90 -15.63 33.51
N ILE A 21 28.05 -16.54 33.03
CA ILE A 21 27.26 -16.32 31.80
C ILE A 21 26.34 -15.11 31.95
N GLY A 22 25.64 -14.97 33.07
CA GLY A 22 24.79 -13.80 33.34
C GLY A 22 25.57 -12.48 33.28
N LEU A 23 26.77 -12.45 33.88
CA LEU A 23 27.66 -11.29 33.83
C LEU A 23 28.11 -10.99 32.38
N VAL A 24 28.52 -12.01 31.62
CA VAL A 24 28.96 -11.86 30.23
C VAL A 24 27.83 -11.34 29.34
N VAL A 25 26.64 -11.91 29.45
CA VAL A 25 25.46 -11.48 28.68
C VAL A 25 25.07 -10.04 29.03
N PHE A 26 25.18 -9.65 30.30
CA PHE A 26 24.95 -8.27 30.73
C PHE A 26 25.97 -7.29 30.11
N ILE A 27 27.26 -7.64 30.13
CA ILE A 27 28.31 -6.83 29.49
C ILE A 27 28.06 -6.71 27.97
N ILE A 28 27.68 -7.82 27.31
CA ILE A 28 27.32 -7.83 25.88
C ILE A 28 26.11 -6.92 25.60
N GLY A 29 25.13 -6.90 26.50
CA GLY A 29 23.94 -6.07 26.33
C GLY A 29 24.21 -4.57 26.48
N ILE A 30 25.08 -4.18 27.41
CA ILE A 30 25.52 -2.78 27.55
C ILE A 30 26.34 -2.35 26.33
N THR A 31 27.32 -3.17 25.94
CA THR A 31 28.24 -2.84 24.84
C THR A 31 27.54 -2.73 23.49
N ASN A 32 26.50 -3.55 23.24
CA ASN A 32 25.74 -3.54 21.99
C ASN A 32 24.42 -2.76 22.06
N ASN A 33 24.18 -1.99 23.13
CA ASN A 33 22.98 -1.17 23.32
C ASN A 33 21.67 -1.95 23.04
N GLN A 34 21.59 -3.17 23.59
CA GLN A 34 20.48 -4.10 23.37
C GLN A 34 19.18 -3.62 24.03
N SER A 35 18.06 -4.22 23.64
CA SER A 35 16.73 -3.84 24.13
C SER A 35 16.62 -3.90 25.67
N GLY A 36 15.78 -3.04 26.25
CA GLY A 36 15.57 -3.01 27.71
C GLY A 36 15.15 -4.36 28.31
N MET A 37 14.43 -5.19 27.54
CA MET A 37 14.03 -6.53 27.96
C MET A 37 15.23 -7.48 28.03
N PHE A 38 16.16 -7.41 27.07
CA PHE A 38 17.42 -8.16 27.10
C PHE A 38 18.27 -7.79 28.33
N MET A 39 18.34 -6.49 28.65
CA MET A 39 19.03 -6.01 29.85
C MET A 39 18.42 -6.58 31.14
N ILE A 40 17.10 -6.52 31.28
CA ILE A 40 16.39 -7.07 32.45
C ILE A 40 16.64 -8.58 32.58
N SER A 41 16.55 -9.34 31.49
CA SER A 41 16.80 -10.79 31.50
C SER A 41 18.24 -11.13 31.91
N SER A 42 19.23 -10.37 31.44
CA SER A 42 20.64 -10.60 31.78
C SER A 42 20.94 -10.32 33.26
N ILE A 43 20.34 -9.27 33.84
CA ILE A 43 20.43 -8.97 35.29
C ILE A 43 19.79 -10.11 36.10
N LEU A 44 18.60 -10.59 35.69
CA LEU A 44 17.93 -11.70 36.37
C LEU A 44 18.75 -12.99 36.32
N LEU A 45 19.39 -13.30 35.18
CA LEU A 45 20.26 -14.46 35.03
C LEU A 45 21.49 -14.36 35.96
N PHE A 46 22.10 -13.18 36.06
CA PHE A 46 23.21 -12.91 36.97
C PHE A 46 22.79 -13.09 38.44
N LEU A 47 21.65 -12.51 38.85
CA LEU A 47 21.12 -12.65 40.20
C LEU A 47 20.75 -14.10 40.53
N ALA A 48 20.16 -14.84 39.59
CA ALA A 48 19.84 -16.26 39.76
C ALA A 48 21.10 -17.12 39.95
N GLY A 49 22.17 -16.85 39.18
CA GLY A 49 23.47 -17.50 39.37
C GLY A 49 24.07 -17.20 40.74
N GLY A 50 24.01 -15.94 41.18
CA GLY A 50 24.52 -15.51 42.49
C GLY A 50 23.77 -16.17 43.65
N LEU A 51 22.43 -16.16 43.59
CA LEU A 51 21.57 -16.86 44.56
C LEU A 51 21.89 -18.36 44.60
N SER A 52 22.15 -18.99 43.45
CA SER A 52 22.51 -20.41 43.37
C SER A 52 23.86 -20.70 44.04
N VAL A 53 24.84 -19.80 43.94
CA VAL A 53 26.13 -19.92 44.64
C VAL A 53 25.95 -19.78 46.15
N VAL A 54 25.14 -18.82 46.61
CA VAL A 54 24.87 -18.61 48.04
C VAL A 54 24.09 -19.79 48.63
N PHE A 55 23.12 -20.34 47.90
CA PHE A 55 22.40 -21.55 48.29
C PHE A 55 23.33 -22.76 48.39
N SER A 56 24.20 -22.95 47.40
CA SER A 56 25.21 -24.00 47.44
C SER A 56 26.22 -23.81 48.58
N SER A 57 26.39 -22.59 49.08
CA SER A 57 27.21 -22.32 50.27
C SER A 57 26.56 -22.76 51.59
N GLY A 58 25.29 -23.16 51.59
CA GLY A 58 24.56 -23.59 52.79
C GLY A 58 24.09 -22.44 53.69
N ASN A 59 24.37 -21.19 53.31
CA ASN A 59 24.02 -19.99 54.08
C ASN A 59 22.58 -19.54 53.87
N LEU A 60 21.82 -20.22 52.99
CA LEU A 60 20.48 -19.80 52.57
C LEU A 60 19.45 -20.82 53.07
N GLN A 61 18.46 -20.34 53.83
CA GLN A 61 17.42 -21.21 54.38
C GLN A 61 16.49 -21.74 53.29
N ASN A 62 16.10 -23.02 53.38
CA ASN A 62 15.21 -23.66 52.40
C ASN A 62 13.89 -22.90 52.20
N LYS A 63 13.34 -22.25 53.25
CA LYS A 63 12.12 -21.41 53.14
C LYS A 63 12.30 -20.22 52.19
N MET A 64 13.46 -19.56 52.22
CA MET A 64 13.75 -18.44 51.32
C MET A 64 13.85 -18.90 49.86
N LEU A 65 14.42 -20.09 49.62
CA LEU A 65 14.49 -20.66 48.28
C LEU A 65 13.09 -20.88 47.67
N TYR A 66 12.15 -21.42 48.45
CA TYR A 66 10.77 -21.61 47.97
C TYR A 66 10.07 -20.28 47.66
N VAL A 67 10.27 -19.24 48.48
CA VAL A 67 9.71 -17.91 48.24
C VAL A 67 10.27 -17.29 46.95
N PHE A 68 11.59 -17.33 46.76
CA PHE A 68 12.22 -16.83 45.53
C PHE A 68 11.84 -17.64 44.30
N GLY A 69 11.72 -18.97 44.43
CA GLY A 69 11.24 -19.85 43.37
C GLY A 69 9.80 -19.53 42.96
N ALA A 70 8.91 -19.31 43.93
CA ALA A 70 7.52 -18.93 43.68
C ALA A 70 7.43 -17.55 43.00
N LEU A 71 8.15 -16.56 43.50
CA LEU A 71 8.23 -15.22 42.89
C LEU A 71 8.76 -15.27 41.45
N SER A 72 9.82 -16.06 41.21
CA SER A 72 10.41 -16.23 39.87
C SER A 72 9.45 -16.95 38.93
N GLY A 73 8.70 -17.94 39.42
CA GLY A 73 7.65 -18.61 38.66
C GLY A 73 6.53 -17.64 38.24
N ILE A 74 6.06 -16.79 39.16
CA ILE A 74 5.06 -15.75 38.87
C ILE A 74 5.60 -14.75 37.84
N ALA A 75 6.85 -14.31 37.99
CA ALA A 75 7.49 -13.40 37.05
C ALA A 75 7.66 -14.03 35.65
N GLY A 76 8.01 -15.33 35.59
CA GLY A 76 8.11 -16.08 34.34
C GLY A 76 6.77 -16.18 33.61
N ILE A 77 5.69 -16.56 34.32
CA ILE A 77 4.33 -16.61 33.76
C ILE A 77 3.90 -15.22 33.25
N THR A 78 4.15 -14.17 34.05
CA THR A 78 3.81 -12.79 33.68
C THR A 78 4.55 -12.36 32.40
N THR A 79 5.83 -12.70 32.28
CA THR A 79 6.65 -12.38 31.11
C THR A 79 6.15 -13.08 29.85
N ILE A 80 5.71 -14.34 29.97
CA ILE A 80 5.10 -15.09 28.86
C ILE A 80 3.81 -14.38 28.38
N ILE A 81 2.94 -13.96 29.31
CA ILE A 81 1.70 -13.24 28.98
C ILE A 81 2.00 -11.91 28.27
N ILE A 82 2.91 -11.10 28.82
CA ILE A 82 3.30 -9.81 28.23
C ILE A 82 3.91 -10.02 26.84
N SER A 83 4.75 -11.04 26.67
CA SER A 83 5.36 -11.36 25.38
C SER A 83 4.30 -11.73 24.34
N TYR A 84 3.32 -12.55 24.71
CA TYR A 84 2.22 -12.92 23.84
C TYR A 84 1.39 -11.69 23.40
N ILE A 85 1.03 -10.81 24.35
CA ILE A 85 0.29 -9.57 24.05
C ILE A 85 1.12 -8.67 23.12
N SER A 86 2.40 -8.47 23.42
CA SER A 86 3.28 -7.61 22.62
C SER A 86 3.46 -8.10 21.18
N VAL A 87 3.59 -9.41 20.98
CA VAL A 87 3.69 -10.00 19.64
C VAL A 87 2.36 -9.85 18.90
N ASN A 88 1.25 -10.17 19.55
CA ASN A 88 -0.08 -10.04 18.94
C ASN A 88 -0.40 -8.59 18.56
N ASP A 89 -0.03 -7.63 19.40
CA ASP A 89 -0.18 -6.20 19.14
C ASP A 89 0.66 -5.74 17.95
N THR A 90 1.87 -6.29 17.79
CA THR A 90 2.77 -5.97 16.68
C THR A 90 2.22 -6.56 15.38
N LEU A 91 1.79 -7.83 15.39
CA LEU A 91 1.16 -8.48 14.24
C LEU A 91 -0.12 -7.76 13.80
N THR A 92 -0.95 -7.35 14.77
CA THR A 92 -2.18 -6.59 14.49
C THR A 92 -1.87 -5.22 13.90
N TYR A 93 -0.84 -4.54 14.43
CA TYR A 93 -0.39 -3.25 13.92
C TYR A 93 0.12 -3.37 12.48
N GLU A 94 0.99 -4.33 12.17
CA GLU A 94 1.53 -4.56 10.82
C GLU A 94 0.42 -4.89 9.82
N LYS A 95 -0.55 -5.73 10.22
CA LYS A 95 -1.72 -6.05 9.41
C LYS A 95 -2.57 -4.81 9.11
N ASN A 96 -2.83 -3.98 10.12
CA ASN A 96 -3.60 -2.74 9.96
C ASN A 96 -2.84 -1.71 9.14
N TYR A 97 -1.52 -1.56 9.35
CA TYR A 97 -0.66 -0.71 8.53
C TYR A 97 -0.74 -1.11 7.06
N LYS A 98 -0.54 -2.39 6.75
CA LYS A 98 -0.62 -2.89 5.37
C LYS A 98 -1.98 -2.65 4.75
N ALA A 99 -3.06 -3.02 5.44
CA ALA A 99 -4.42 -2.80 4.95
C ALA A 99 -4.74 -1.32 4.75
N CYS A 100 -4.31 -0.46 5.67
CA CYS A 100 -4.48 1.00 5.57
C CYS A 100 -3.69 1.59 4.40
N LYS A 101 -2.40 1.24 4.28
CA LYS A 101 -1.52 1.72 3.19
C LYS A 101 -2.01 1.27 1.82
N ASP A 102 -2.41 0.00 1.68
CA ASP A 102 -2.94 -0.54 0.42
C ASP A 102 -4.26 0.16 0.03
N LEU A 103 -5.17 0.38 0.98
CA LEU A 103 -6.43 1.09 0.74
C LEU A 103 -6.22 2.58 0.47
N ALA A 104 -5.30 3.23 1.18
CA ALA A 104 -4.95 4.63 0.96
C ALA A 104 -4.32 4.82 -0.43
N LYS A 105 -3.41 3.92 -0.84
CA LYS A 105 -2.85 3.89 -2.19
C LYS A 105 -3.95 3.77 -3.25
N GLN A 106 -4.88 2.82 -3.09
CA GLN A 106 -6.01 2.66 -4.02
C GLN A 106 -6.86 3.93 -4.09
N ASN A 107 -7.24 4.50 -2.94
CA ASN A 107 -8.05 5.73 -2.89
C ASN A 107 -7.31 6.92 -3.55
N LEU A 108 -6.01 7.10 -3.29
CA LEU A 108 -5.20 8.15 -3.91
C LEU A 108 -5.03 7.94 -5.42
N GLN A 109 -4.92 6.69 -5.88
CA GLN A 109 -4.94 6.37 -7.32
C GLN A 109 -6.28 6.69 -7.97
N ASP A 110 -7.39 6.42 -7.29
CA ASP A 110 -8.74 6.74 -7.76
C ASP A 110 -8.95 8.26 -7.82
N ILE A 111 -8.56 9.01 -6.78
CA ILE A 111 -8.57 10.48 -6.77
C ILE A 111 -7.71 11.04 -7.91
N ARG A 112 -6.49 10.52 -8.09
CA ARG A 112 -5.59 10.91 -9.18
C ARG A 112 -6.22 10.68 -10.55
N TYR A 113 -6.89 9.55 -10.76
CA TYR A 113 -7.60 9.25 -11.99
C TYR A 113 -8.69 10.29 -12.26
N ILE A 114 -9.57 10.53 -11.29
CA ILE A 114 -10.68 11.49 -11.40
C ILE A 114 -10.16 12.90 -11.73
N GLN A 115 -9.11 13.35 -11.03
CA GLN A 115 -8.49 14.66 -11.25
C GLN A 115 -7.87 14.78 -12.65
N LYS A 116 -7.25 13.71 -13.18
CA LYS A 116 -6.73 13.68 -14.56
C LYS A 116 -7.85 13.76 -15.59
N GLU A 117 -8.94 13.01 -15.39
CA GLU A 117 -10.09 13.06 -16.29
C GLU A 117 -10.74 14.45 -16.32
N TYR A 118 -10.88 15.10 -15.16
CA TYR A 118 -11.39 16.46 -15.09
C TYR A 118 -10.46 17.48 -15.77
N LYS A 119 -9.14 17.37 -15.57
CA LYS A 119 -8.13 18.19 -16.25
C LYS A 119 -8.15 18.00 -17.76
N ASN A 120 -8.29 16.77 -18.25
CA ASN A 120 -8.36 16.50 -19.69
C ASN A 120 -9.58 17.19 -20.33
N LYS A 121 -10.68 17.34 -19.57
CA LYS A 121 -11.91 18.00 -20.04
C LYS A 121 -11.87 19.53 -19.93
N THR A 122 -11.30 20.07 -18.86
CA THR A 122 -11.41 21.49 -18.51
C THR A 122 -10.10 22.28 -18.55
N GLY A 123 -8.96 21.59 -18.67
CA GLY A 123 -7.63 22.17 -18.60
C GLY A 123 -7.13 22.47 -17.18
N ARG A 124 -7.94 22.24 -16.13
CA ARG A 124 -7.59 22.54 -14.72
C ARG A 124 -7.96 21.39 -13.79
N TYR A 125 -7.40 21.38 -12.57
CA TYR A 125 -7.77 20.42 -11.53
C TYR A 125 -8.92 20.95 -10.66
N LEU A 126 -9.62 20.04 -9.97
CA LEU A 126 -10.66 20.40 -8.99
C LEU A 126 -10.00 20.87 -7.68
N SER A 127 -10.40 22.04 -7.20
CA SER A 127 -9.84 22.72 -6.01
C SER A 127 -10.44 22.25 -4.68
N ASP A 128 -11.63 21.66 -4.69
CA ASP A 128 -12.43 21.38 -3.50
C ASP A 128 -13.12 20.01 -3.59
N TRP A 129 -13.41 19.44 -2.42
CA TRP A 129 -14.02 18.11 -2.30
C TRP A 129 -15.49 18.08 -2.76
N GLU A 130 -16.22 19.20 -2.66
CA GLU A 130 -17.62 19.27 -3.09
C GLU A 130 -17.74 19.12 -4.61
N SER A 131 -16.98 19.92 -5.37
CA SER A 131 -16.89 19.83 -6.82
C SER A 131 -16.32 18.49 -7.28
N PHE A 132 -15.40 17.91 -6.48
CA PHE A 132 -14.86 16.58 -6.74
C PHE A 132 -15.92 15.49 -6.59
N GLU A 133 -16.74 15.52 -5.54
CA GLU A 133 -17.83 14.57 -5.33
C GLU A 133 -18.92 14.72 -6.40
N ASP A 134 -19.28 15.96 -6.78
CA ASP A 134 -20.22 16.22 -7.87
C ASP A 134 -19.72 15.62 -9.19
N PHE A 135 -18.43 15.82 -9.51
CA PHE A 135 -17.85 15.27 -10.73
C PHE A 135 -17.81 13.73 -10.72
N ILE A 136 -17.60 13.08 -9.58
CA ILE A 136 -17.70 11.61 -9.52
C ILE A 136 -19.13 11.14 -9.81
N LYS A 137 -20.12 11.78 -9.18
CA LYS A 137 -21.52 11.34 -9.22
C LYS A 137 -22.18 11.64 -10.57
N ASN A 138 -21.94 12.84 -11.10
CA ASN A 138 -22.66 13.39 -12.25
C ASN A 138 -21.76 13.59 -13.48
N GLY A 139 -20.44 13.49 -13.32
CA GLY A 139 -19.48 13.75 -14.38
C GLY A 139 -19.43 12.65 -15.45
N THR A 140 -19.03 13.08 -16.64
CA THR A 140 -18.82 12.20 -17.79
C THR A 140 -17.39 12.25 -18.28
N VAL A 141 -16.92 11.11 -18.78
CA VAL A 141 -15.60 10.93 -19.38
C VAL A 141 -15.72 10.46 -20.83
N PRO A 142 -14.78 10.86 -21.71
CA PRO A 142 -14.74 10.36 -23.07
C PRO A 142 -14.39 8.87 -23.08
N PHE A 143 -15.23 8.07 -23.72
CA PHE A 143 -15.03 6.65 -23.92
C PHE A 143 -15.02 6.34 -25.41
N VAL A 144 -13.97 5.66 -25.86
CA VAL A 144 -13.83 5.23 -27.25
C VAL A 144 -14.62 3.95 -27.44
N GLU A 145 -15.82 4.09 -27.99
CA GLU A 145 -16.65 2.97 -28.39
C GLU A 145 -16.12 2.39 -29.69
N SER A 146 -15.66 1.13 -29.62
CA SER A 146 -15.19 0.36 -30.76
C SER A 146 -16.07 -0.87 -30.95
N GLN A 147 -16.90 -0.86 -31.99
CA GLN A 147 -17.75 -1.99 -32.38
C GLN A 147 -17.35 -2.50 -33.76
N GLY A 148 -17.46 -3.80 -33.98
CA GLY A 148 -17.06 -4.43 -35.25
C GLY A 148 -15.54 -4.65 -35.35
N ILE A 149 -15.18 -5.65 -36.15
CA ILE A 149 -13.81 -6.12 -36.36
C ILE A 149 -13.37 -5.65 -37.73
N VAL A 150 -12.09 -5.26 -37.87
CA VAL A 150 -11.52 -4.97 -39.18
C VAL A 150 -11.50 -6.27 -40.00
N PRO A 151 -12.14 -6.32 -41.18
CA PRO A 151 -12.18 -7.54 -41.99
C PRO A 151 -10.77 -8.04 -42.34
N ASP A 152 -10.49 -9.31 -42.09
CA ASP A 152 -9.21 -9.93 -42.44
C ASP A 152 -9.15 -10.31 -43.93
N ARG A 153 -9.32 -9.30 -44.78
CA ARG A 153 -9.21 -9.38 -46.23
C ARG A 153 -8.60 -8.11 -46.78
N ARG A 154 -8.13 -8.19 -48.02
CA ARG A 154 -7.75 -7.00 -48.79
C ARG A 154 -8.97 -6.21 -49.22
N ILE A 155 -8.80 -4.90 -49.40
CA ILE A 155 -9.83 -4.05 -50.02
C ILE A 155 -10.06 -4.52 -51.46
N ASN A 156 -11.29 -4.37 -51.96
CA ASN A 156 -11.57 -4.68 -53.37
C ASN A 156 -11.30 -3.46 -54.27
N SER A 157 -11.31 -3.64 -55.59
CA SER A 157 -11.04 -2.54 -56.53
C SER A 157 -12.05 -1.39 -56.44
N LYS A 158 -13.32 -1.66 -56.10
CA LYS A 158 -14.35 -0.62 -55.92
C LYS A 158 -14.13 0.18 -54.62
N GLU A 159 -13.77 -0.50 -53.53
CA GLU A 159 -13.40 0.08 -52.24
C GLU A 159 -12.13 0.91 -52.36
N ASN A 160 -11.11 0.42 -53.08
CA ASN A 160 -9.89 1.17 -53.36
C ASN A 160 -10.19 2.49 -54.09
N LYS A 161 -11.02 2.43 -55.14
CA LYS A 161 -11.46 3.64 -55.86
C LYS A 161 -12.24 4.62 -54.99
N TYR A 162 -12.99 4.13 -54.00
CA TYR A 162 -13.69 4.97 -53.03
C TYR A 162 -12.71 5.61 -52.02
N LEU A 163 -11.71 4.87 -51.57
CA LEU A 163 -10.77 5.32 -50.53
C LEU A 163 -9.65 6.23 -51.06
N TYR A 164 -9.20 6.02 -52.28
CA TYR A 164 -7.98 6.63 -52.81
C TYR A 164 -8.18 7.23 -54.20
N THR A 165 -7.60 8.41 -54.41
CA THR A 165 -7.45 9.00 -55.73
C THR A 165 -6.20 8.41 -56.39
N GLY A 166 -6.35 7.78 -57.56
CA GLY A 166 -5.23 7.17 -58.31
C GLY A 166 -5.12 5.64 -58.24
N ASN A 167 -6.00 4.97 -57.47
CA ASN A 167 -6.13 3.50 -57.40
C ASN A 167 -4.78 2.78 -57.17
N PRO A 168 -4.11 3.02 -56.03
CA PRO A 168 -2.83 2.39 -55.69
C PRO A 168 -2.93 0.85 -55.63
N PRO A 169 -1.81 0.12 -55.74
CA PRO A 169 -1.79 -1.34 -55.61
C PRO A 169 -2.38 -1.84 -54.28
N ILE A 170 -3.06 -2.98 -54.32
CA ILE A 170 -3.73 -3.61 -53.16
C ILE A 170 -2.85 -4.74 -52.63
N ASP A 171 -1.87 -4.38 -51.81
CA ASP A 171 -0.83 -5.32 -51.37
C ASP A 171 -1.10 -5.88 -49.96
N ASN A 172 -1.76 -5.10 -49.09
CA ASN A 172 -1.98 -5.41 -47.68
C ASN A 172 -3.45 -5.67 -47.34
N ASN A 173 -3.67 -6.34 -46.20
CA ASN A 173 -5.01 -6.46 -45.60
C ASN A 173 -5.50 -5.09 -45.12
N MET A 174 -6.81 -4.98 -45.00
CA MET A 174 -7.48 -3.73 -44.64
C MET A 174 -6.99 -3.20 -43.30
N THR A 175 -6.71 -1.91 -43.25
CA THR A 175 -6.39 -1.19 -42.02
C THR A 175 -7.64 -0.68 -41.32
N GLU A 176 -7.51 -0.36 -40.04
CA GLU A 176 -8.62 0.15 -39.24
C GLU A 176 -9.18 1.49 -39.77
N ASN A 177 -8.33 2.36 -40.30
CA ASN A 177 -8.76 3.62 -40.92
C ASN A 177 -9.53 3.36 -42.23
N GLU A 178 -9.08 2.42 -43.05
CA GLU A 178 -9.80 2.03 -44.27
C GLU A 178 -11.17 1.43 -43.93
N ALA A 179 -11.23 0.50 -42.96
CA ALA A 179 -12.49 -0.07 -42.49
C ALA A 179 -13.43 1.00 -41.93
N TYR A 180 -12.91 1.97 -41.18
CA TYR A 180 -13.69 3.11 -40.69
C TYR A 180 -14.26 3.95 -41.85
N ARG A 181 -13.44 4.30 -42.85
CA ARG A 181 -13.90 5.07 -44.01
C ARG A 181 -14.93 4.30 -44.84
N LEU A 182 -14.74 2.99 -45.03
CA LEU A 182 -15.68 2.10 -45.72
C LEU A 182 -16.99 1.93 -44.93
N SER A 183 -16.96 1.97 -43.60
CA SER A 183 -18.18 1.99 -42.77
C SER A 183 -19.05 3.22 -42.99
N LYS A 184 -18.52 4.30 -43.55
CA LYS A 184 -19.29 5.49 -43.93
C LYS A 184 -19.92 5.36 -45.32
N TRP A 185 -19.50 4.36 -46.11
CA TRP A 185 -20.04 4.09 -47.43
C TRP A 185 -21.20 3.09 -47.36
N ILE A 186 -22.39 3.60 -46.98
CA ILE A 186 -23.59 2.79 -46.76
C ILE A 186 -24.03 2.02 -48.03
N GLU A 187 -23.81 2.59 -49.21
CA GLU A 187 -24.11 1.98 -50.51
C GLU A 187 -23.00 1.05 -51.04
N GLY A 188 -21.96 0.81 -50.24
CA GLY A 188 -20.83 -0.02 -50.62
C GLY A 188 -21.20 -1.50 -50.77
N PRO A 189 -20.51 -2.25 -51.67
CA PRO A 189 -20.86 -3.64 -51.97
C PRO A 189 -20.78 -4.59 -50.77
N ASN A 190 -19.91 -4.28 -49.79
CA ASN A 190 -19.67 -5.10 -48.60
C ASN A 190 -20.14 -4.40 -47.31
N TYR A 191 -20.92 -3.33 -47.41
CA TYR A 191 -21.37 -2.58 -46.22
C TYR A 191 -22.14 -3.48 -45.24
N MET A 192 -23.13 -4.23 -45.74
CA MET A 192 -23.99 -5.07 -44.90
C MET A 192 -23.24 -6.24 -44.24
N SER A 193 -22.24 -6.82 -44.93
CA SER A 193 -21.50 -7.98 -44.41
C SER A 193 -20.40 -7.58 -43.43
N ASP A 194 -19.66 -6.52 -43.73
CA ASP A 194 -18.37 -6.25 -43.10
C ASP A 194 -18.40 -5.00 -42.21
N PHE A 195 -19.24 -4.01 -42.53
CA PHE A 195 -19.13 -2.66 -41.95
C PHE A 195 -20.39 -2.14 -41.25
N TYR A 196 -21.53 -2.82 -41.37
CA TYR A 196 -22.81 -2.37 -40.81
C TYR A 196 -22.74 -2.08 -39.30
N ASN A 197 -22.03 -2.93 -38.55
CA ASN A 197 -21.80 -2.77 -37.11
C ASN A 197 -20.42 -2.14 -36.78
N PHE A 198 -19.69 -1.65 -37.78
CA PHE A 198 -18.36 -1.08 -37.55
C PHE A 198 -18.49 0.36 -37.08
N LYS A 199 -18.20 0.59 -35.80
CA LYS A 199 -18.27 1.91 -35.17
C LYS A 199 -16.94 2.22 -34.48
N ARG A 200 -16.41 3.41 -34.74
CA ARG A 200 -15.31 4.03 -33.98
C ARG A 200 -15.78 5.42 -33.64
N ASP A 201 -16.20 5.62 -32.40
CA ASP A 201 -16.74 6.90 -31.94
C ASP A 201 -16.33 7.17 -30.50
N THR A 202 -16.22 8.44 -30.13
CA THR A 202 -15.98 8.83 -28.74
C THR A 202 -17.28 9.36 -28.15
N ILE A 203 -17.88 8.57 -27.27
CA ILE A 203 -19.10 8.94 -26.56
C ILE A 203 -18.77 9.39 -25.14
N GLN A 204 -19.63 10.23 -24.57
CA GLN A 204 -19.52 10.62 -23.16
C GLN A 204 -20.27 9.59 -22.31
N VAL A 205 -19.58 8.93 -21.40
CA VAL A 205 -20.17 7.95 -20.46
C VAL A 205 -20.01 8.43 -19.03
N SER A 206 -20.89 7.96 -18.14
CA SER A 206 -20.78 8.26 -16.71
C SER A 206 -19.43 7.77 -16.17
N LEU A 207 -18.69 8.67 -15.52
CA LEU A 207 -17.41 8.35 -14.85
C LEU A 207 -17.61 7.22 -13.83
N MET A 208 -18.69 7.32 -13.04
CA MET A 208 -19.02 6.37 -12.00
C MET A 208 -19.23 4.96 -12.57
N GLU A 209 -20.06 4.84 -13.60
CA GLU A 209 -20.40 3.54 -14.19
C GLU A 209 -19.20 2.91 -14.92
N HIS A 210 -18.50 3.72 -15.72
CA HIS A 210 -17.38 3.25 -16.53
C HIS A 210 -16.18 2.82 -15.69
N LYS A 211 -15.73 3.67 -14.75
CA LYS A 211 -14.53 3.37 -13.95
C LYS A 211 -14.83 2.48 -12.75
N PHE A 212 -15.85 2.85 -11.97
CA PHE A 212 -16.13 2.23 -10.66
C PHE A 212 -17.23 1.17 -10.71
N GLY A 213 -18.10 1.22 -11.73
CA GLY A 213 -19.13 0.21 -12.01
C GLY A 213 -18.59 -1.05 -12.70
N GLY A 214 -17.43 -0.95 -13.36
CA GLY A 214 -16.80 -2.03 -14.12
C GLY A 214 -16.47 -3.28 -13.28
N LYS A 215 -16.70 -4.46 -13.88
CA LYS A 215 -16.44 -5.76 -13.24
C LYS A 215 -14.99 -5.89 -12.75
N SER A 216 -14.03 -5.51 -13.59
CA SER A 216 -12.60 -5.57 -13.26
C SER A 216 -12.24 -4.76 -12.01
N TYR A 217 -12.76 -3.54 -11.88
CA TYR A 217 -12.51 -2.70 -10.71
C TYR A 217 -13.11 -3.30 -9.43
N LYS A 218 -14.37 -3.76 -9.49
CA LYS A 218 -15.03 -4.44 -8.37
C LYS A 218 -14.29 -5.69 -7.93
N GLU A 219 -13.89 -6.54 -8.87
CA GLU A 219 -13.11 -7.76 -8.59
C GLU A 219 -11.74 -7.44 -7.98
N SER A 220 -11.05 -6.42 -8.49
CA SER A 220 -9.77 -5.97 -7.94
C SER A 220 -9.91 -5.53 -6.47
N ARG A 221 -10.94 -4.75 -6.14
CA ARG A 221 -11.21 -4.33 -4.75
C ARG A 221 -11.52 -5.51 -3.84
N ILE A 222 -12.36 -6.44 -4.28
CA ILE A 222 -12.71 -7.65 -3.51
C ILE A 222 -11.47 -8.51 -3.27
N LYS A 223 -10.64 -8.71 -4.29
CA LYS A 223 -9.39 -9.47 -4.19
C LYS A 223 -8.40 -8.84 -3.21
N ALA A 224 -8.37 -7.51 -3.13
CA ALA A 224 -7.57 -6.76 -2.16
C ALA A 224 -8.17 -6.73 -0.74
N GLY A 225 -9.38 -7.27 -0.54
CA GLY A 225 -10.08 -7.27 0.75
C GLY A 225 -10.74 -5.92 1.09
N PHE A 226 -10.93 -5.05 0.11
CA PHE A 226 -11.55 -3.74 0.30
C PHE A 226 -13.08 -3.82 0.22
N HIS A 227 -13.74 -2.89 0.91
CA HIS A 227 -15.20 -2.72 0.80
C HIS A 227 -15.60 -2.18 -0.58
N SER A 228 -16.89 -2.29 -0.89
CA SER A 228 -17.52 -1.68 -2.05
C SER A 228 -17.17 -0.20 -2.12
N PHE A 229 -16.92 0.29 -3.34
CA PHE A 229 -16.55 1.67 -3.57
C PHE A 229 -17.73 2.61 -3.32
N HIS A 230 -17.47 3.69 -2.57
CA HIS A 230 -18.40 4.79 -2.33
C HIS A 230 -17.69 6.12 -2.58
N PRO A 231 -18.22 7.00 -3.45
CA PRO A 231 -17.61 8.29 -3.78
C PRO A 231 -17.28 9.13 -2.54
N ASP A 232 -18.24 9.23 -1.61
CA ASP A 232 -18.18 10.06 -0.39
C ASP A 232 -17.05 9.62 0.56
N SER A 233 -16.54 8.40 0.40
CA SER A 233 -15.45 7.88 1.23
C SER A 233 -14.06 8.35 0.77
N LEU A 234 -13.91 8.81 -0.47
CA LEU A 234 -12.60 9.11 -1.06
C LEU A 234 -11.92 10.31 -0.39
N LYS A 235 -12.68 11.30 0.08
CA LYS A 235 -12.11 12.46 0.77
C LYS A 235 -11.44 12.12 2.09
N TYR A 236 -11.81 10.99 2.71
CA TYR A 236 -11.32 10.59 4.02
C TYR A 236 -10.10 9.68 3.95
N ILE A 237 -9.19 9.87 4.90
CA ILE A 237 -8.05 8.98 5.11
C ILE A 237 -8.57 7.66 5.73
N PRO A 238 -8.25 6.49 5.15
CA PRO A 238 -8.67 5.21 5.70
C PRO A 238 -8.27 5.01 7.16
N PHE A 239 -9.04 4.23 7.92
CA PHE A 239 -8.79 3.91 9.34
C PHE A 239 -8.83 5.12 10.29
N THR A 240 -9.34 6.28 9.86
CA THR A 240 -9.53 7.45 10.72
C THR A 240 -10.99 7.66 11.16
N ALA A 241 -11.87 6.68 10.91
CA ALA A 241 -13.31 6.79 11.18
C ALA A 241 -13.94 8.08 10.62
N MET A 242 -13.51 8.50 9.43
CA MET A 242 -13.96 9.72 8.74
C MET A 242 -13.64 11.03 9.49
N SER A 243 -12.68 11.01 10.42
CA SER A 243 -12.27 12.21 11.17
C SER A 243 -11.18 13.04 10.48
N LYS A 244 -10.45 12.45 9.52
CA LYS A 244 -9.37 13.12 8.80
C LYS A 244 -9.61 13.04 7.30
N GLU A 245 -9.53 14.20 6.66
CA GLU A 245 -9.62 14.34 5.22
C GLU A 245 -8.24 14.50 4.60
N TRP A 246 -8.10 14.11 3.33
CA TRP A 246 -6.91 14.42 2.55
C TRP A 246 -6.84 15.92 2.28
N ASN A 247 -5.65 16.49 2.36
CA ASN A 247 -5.40 17.88 1.97
C ASN A 247 -5.30 17.94 0.44
N LEU A 248 -6.28 18.57 -0.21
CA LEU A 248 -6.33 18.80 -1.65
C LEU A 248 -5.87 20.22 -1.94
N GLN A 249 -4.80 20.36 -2.72
CA GLN A 249 -4.25 21.65 -3.13
C GLN A 249 -4.04 21.67 -4.63
N THR A 250 -4.48 22.74 -5.29
CA THR A 250 -4.30 22.94 -6.72
C THR A 250 -3.68 24.31 -7.01
N VAL A 251 -2.95 24.39 -8.12
CA VAL A 251 -2.43 25.65 -8.67
C VAL A 251 -2.73 25.64 -10.15
N ASP A 252 -3.46 26.65 -10.63
CA ASP A 252 -3.92 26.70 -12.03
C ASP A 252 -2.78 26.85 -13.04
N SER A 253 -1.67 27.46 -12.63
CA SER A 253 -0.56 27.76 -13.53
C SER A 253 0.76 27.84 -12.77
N ILE A 254 1.61 26.84 -12.97
CA ILE A 254 3.02 26.84 -12.59
C ILE A 254 3.90 26.94 -13.83
N LYS A 255 5.00 27.69 -13.73
CA LYS A 255 5.95 27.86 -14.84
C LYS A 255 6.96 26.73 -14.82
N ILE A 256 7.03 25.95 -15.91
CA ILE A 256 8.02 24.90 -16.11
C ILE A 256 8.70 25.14 -17.46
N GLY A 257 9.96 25.56 -17.42
CA GLY A 257 10.64 26.09 -18.60
C GLY A 257 9.91 27.33 -19.15
N ASP A 258 9.49 27.27 -20.41
CA ASP A 258 8.77 28.35 -21.09
C ASP A 258 7.24 28.18 -21.07
N ASN A 259 6.74 27.04 -20.59
CA ASN A 259 5.32 26.70 -20.62
C ASN A 259 4.69 26.79 -19.22
N TYR A 260 3.37 26.98 -19.22
CA TYR A 260 2.54 27.01 -18.01
C TYR A 260 1.67 25.76 -17.93
N PHE A 261 1.63 25.14 -16.77
CA PHE A 261 0.84 23.93 -16.54
C PHE A 261 0.08 24.02 -15.21
N PRO A 262 -1.10 23.40 -15.10
CA PRO A 262 -1.76 23.26 -13.81
C PRO A 262 -1.08 22.16 -12.98
N ALA A 263 -1.05 22.35 -11.67
CA ALA A 263 -0.45 21.44 -10.71
C ALA A 263 -1.44 21.07 -9.59
N ILE A 264 -1.23 19.91 -8.99
CA ILE A 264 -2.07 19.38 -7.90
C ILE A 264 -1.20 18.61 -6.92
N LYS A 265 -1.48 18.78 -5.64
CA LYS A 265 -0.96 17.93 -4.58
C LYS A 265 -2.11 17.48 -3.71
N VAL A 266 -2.23 16.17 -3.53
CA VAL A 266 -3.12 15.59 -2.51
C VAL A 266 -2.25 14.88 -1.50
N SER A 267 -2.34 15.23 -0.22
CA SER A 267 -1.46 14.69 0.82
C SER A 267 -2.19 14.49 2.15
N GLY A 268 -1.73 13.55 2.96
CA GLY A 268 -2.26 13.31 4.30
C GLY A 268 -1.44 12.30 5.09
N GLU A 269 -1.62 12.28 6.41
CA GLU A 269 -0.97 11.33 7.30
C GLU A 269 -1.88 10.13 7.57
N ILE A 270 -1.48 8.93 7.16
CA ILE A 270 -2.17 7.70 7.57
C ILE A 270 -1.88 7.39 9.05
N PRO A 271 -2.83 6.78 9.80
CA PRO A 271 -2.72 6.57 11.24
C PRO A 271 -1.79 5.41 11.64
N PHE A 272 -0.96 4.93 10.73
CA PHE A 272 0.03 3.89 10.95
C PHE A 272 1.35 4.27 10.26
N ALA A 273 2.48 3.86 10.84
CA ALA A 273 3.81 3.99 10.25
C ALA A 273 4.38 2.61 9.95
N ASN A 274 5.41 2.53 9.08
CA ASN A 274 6.07 1.26 8.78
C ASN A 274 6.60 0.50 10.02
N VAL A 275 6.97 1.23 11.09
CA VAL A 275 7.44 0.69 12.35
C VAL A 275 6.66 1.36 13.47
N LYS A 276 6.01 0.54 14.30
CA LYS A 276 5.26 0.99 15.48
C LYS A 276 6.16 1.82 16.40
N GLY A 277 5.70 3.01 16.77
CA GLY A 277 6.41 3.98 17.61
C GLY A 277 7.23 5.01 16.82
N LYS A 278 7.49 4.80 15.53
CA LYS A 278 8.20 5.79 14.68
C LYS A 278 7.24 6.89 14.24
N ASN A 279 7.72 8.14 14.19
CA ASN A 279 6.97 9.31 13.69
C ASN A 279 5.55 9.46 14.29
N GLY A 280 5.38 9.13 15.57
CA GLY A 280 4.05 9.19 16.21
C GLY A 280 3.03 8.20 15.66
N ASN A 281 3.48 7.08 15.08
CA ASN A 281 2.67 6.08 14.36
C ASN A 281 1.98 6.65 13.10
N ARG A 282 2.61 7.59 12.42
CA ARG A 282 2.06 8.18 11.20
C ARG A 282 3.04 8.13 10.05
N GLU A 283 2.48 8.05 8.85
CA GLU A 283 3.22 8.06 7.59
C GLU A 283 2.51 8.99 6.62
N GLU A 284 3.27 9.88 5.98
CA GLU A 284 2.73 10.77 4.96
C GLU A 284 2.52 9.99 3.66
N MET A 285 1.32 10.06 3.11
CA MET A 285 1.02 9.60 1.77
C MET A 285 0.54 10.78 0.93
N TYR A 286 1.02 10.85 -0.31
CA TYR A 286 0.64 11.92 -1.22
C TYR A 286 0.71 11.49 -2.68
N PHE A 287 0.12 12.28 -3.56
CA PHE A 287 0.49 12.30 -4.97
C PHE A 287 0.54 13.72 -5.51
N GLY A 288 1.38 13.89 -6.53
CA GLY A 288 1.61 15.16 -7.21
C GLY A 288 2.39 16.18 -6.38
N SER A 289 2.61 17.32 -7.00
CA SER A 289 3.44 18.40 -6.49
C SER A 289 2.83 19.74 -6.90
N LEU A 290 3.11 20.78 -6.12
CA LEU A 290 2.73 22.17 -6.46
C LEU A 290 3.86 22.92 -7.17
N THR A 291 5.03 22.29 -7.33
CA THR A 291 6.21 22.89 -7.98
C THR A 291 6.50 22.27 -9.35
N THR A 292 6.01 21.05 -9.55
CA THR A 292 6.16 20.25 -10.76
C THR A 292 4.77 19.82 -11.27
N ASN A 293 4.62 19.58 -12.58
CA ASN A 293 3.34 19.14 -13.19
C ASN A 293 3.21 17.61 -13.17
N ASP A 294 3.93 16.96 -12.27
CA ASP A 294 3.87 15.52 -12.07
C ASP A 294 2.70 15.15 -11.16
N THR A 295 2.29 13.90 -11.29
CA THR A 295 1.21 13.30 -10.48
C THR A 295 1.68 11.99 -9.87
N GLU A 296 2.99 11.89 -9.62
CA GLU A 296 3.64 10.72 -9.02
C GLU A 296 3.15 10.54 -7.59
N GLY A 297 2.93 9.29 -7.20
CA GLY A 297 2.52 8.94 -5.85
C GLY A 297 3.72 8.65 -4.94
N SER A 298 3.60 8.91 -3.65
CA SER A 298 4.63 8.55 -2.67
C SER A 298 4.99 7.05 -2.67
N TRP A 299 4.05 6.20 -3.09
CA TRP A 299 4.22 4.75 -3.23
C TRP A 299 4.93 4.30 -4.54
N GLU A 300 5.30 5.23 -5.42
CA GLU A 300 6.02 4.96 -6.69
C GLU A 300 7.52 5.25 -6.55
N VAL A 301 7.90 6.00 -5.50
CA VAL A 301 9.27 6.48 -5.23
C VAL A 301 9.99 5.63 -4.16
N GLU A 302 9.28 4.68 -3.54
CA GLU A 302 9.81 3.73 -2.54
C GLU A 302 10.64 2.60 -3.16
#